data_AF-A0AAD2CL30-F1
#
_entry.id   AF-A0AAD2CL30-F1
#
_cell.length_a   1.000
_cell.length_b   1.000
_cell.length_c   1.000
_cell.angle_alpha   90.00
_cell.angle_beta   90.00
_cell.angle_gamma   90.00
#
_symmetry.space_group_name_H-M   'P 1'
#
loop_
_entity.id
_entity.type
_entity.pdbx_description
1 polymer ?
#
loop_
_entity_poly.entity_id
_entity_poly.type
_entity_poly.pdbx_seq_one_letter_code
_entity_poly.pdbx_strand_id
1 'polypeptide(L)'
;MVGSYHEKPVLDTSIYEIEWHDGETESYRANEVIEAMMMNVDDDGNSILHVKEFIDHRTDGTRVHADDGFVMVKNKKVPPRTTKGWYLCAQIHGDETEWIDLKTAKEAYPIQVAKYAVANKLVSEPAFSWWVPYTLKKRDRILKAVKRRALTRKTEKFGLELPGTGPKGVRRAYEIDANTGSNHWGNAIEKEVKTVLPALRILGPDEPVPPGYTCIDLMTVFDVKMDLTRKARICARGDQTC
;
A
#
# COMPACT_ATOMS: atom_id res chain seq x y z
N MET A 1 -7.11 22.40 8.13
CA MET A 1 -7.61 21.51 7.03
C MET A 1 -7.88 22.40 5.85
N VAL A 2 -6.97 22.37 4.88
CA VAL A 2 -7.04 23.14 3.64
C VAL A 2 -7.12 22.13 2.50
N GLY A 3 -8.09 22.29 1.59
CA GLY A 3 -8.28 21.39 0.44
C GLY A 3 -9.67 20.77 0.35
N SER A 4 -10.10 20.49 -0.88
CA SER A 4 -11.42 19.93 -1.19
C SER A 4 -11.30 18.42 -1.47
N TYR A 5 -12.08 17.64 -0.74
CA TYR A 5 -12.28 16.22 -0.99
C TYR A 5 -12.87 15.98 -2.38
N HIS A 6 -12.35 15.01 -3.12
CA HIS A 6 -12.85 14.61 -4.44
C HIS A 6 -12.96 13.08 -4.54
N GLU A 7 -14.02 12.57 -5.18
CA GLU A 7 -14.23 11.13 -5.40
C GLU A 7 -13.13 10.45 -6.24
N LYS A 8 -12.50 11.18 -7.17
CA LYS A 8 -11.37 10.70 -7.96
C LYS A 8 -10.08 10.97 -7.18
N PRO A 9 -9.33 9.94 -6.73
CA PRO A 9 -8.16 10.13 -5.85
C PRO A 9 -7.07 11.06 -6.41
N VAL A 10 -6.88 11.05 -7.74
CA VAL A 10 -5.91 11.91 -8.45
C VAL A 10 -6.24 13.40 -8.32
N LEU A 11 -7.51 13.73 -8.03
CA LEU A 11 -8.02 15.10 -7.90
C LEU A 11 -8.25 15.51 -6.43
N ASP A 12 -7.97 14.63 -5.47
CA ASP A 12 -8.12 14.93 -4.04
C ASP A 12 -6.97 15.82 -3.57
N THR A 13 -7.29 17.05 -3.17
CA THR A 13 -6.30 18.06 -2.74
C THR A 13 -6.17 18.17 -1.22
N SER A 14 -6.74 17.22 -0.46
CA SER A 14 -6.72 17.25 1.01
C SER A 14 -5.30 17.35 1.57
N ILE A 15 -4.97 18.50 2.18
CA ILE A 15 -3.68 18.80 2.80
C ILE A 15 -3.73 18.45 4.30
N TYR A 16 -2.76 17.67 4.75
CA TYR A 16 -2.52 17.43 6.18
C TYR A 16 -1.43 18.38 6.65
N GLU A 17 -1.81 19.32 7.51
CA GLU A 17 -0.87 20.18 8.24
C GLU A 17 -0.33 19.39 9.44
N ILE A 18 0.98 19.27 9.52
CA ILE A 18 1.66 18.66 10.66
C ILE A 18 2.43 19.75 11.38
N GLU A 19 2.03 20.03 12.60
CA GLU A 19 2.72 20.95 13.49
C GLU A 19 3.82 20.20 14.26
N TRP A 20 5.06 20.62 14.06
CA TRP A 20 6.24 20.08 14.71
C TRP A 20 6.35 20.60 16.16
N HIS A 21 7.13 19.92 17.02
CA HIS A 21 7.28 20.31 18.43
C HIS A 21 7.97 21.68 18.64
N ASP A 22 8.63 22.21 17.63
CA ASP A 22 9.22 23.56 17.55
C ASP A 22 8.25 24.61 16.99
N GLY A 23 7.08 24.20 16.45
CA GLY A 23 6.06 25.10 15.89
C GLY A 23 6.17 25.32 14.38
N GLU A 24 7.12 24.66 13.70
CA GLU A 24 7.08 24.61 12.23
C GLU A 24 5.87 23.82 11.76
N THR A 25 5.27 24.22 10.64
CA THR A 25 4.18 23.47 10.01
C THR A 25 4.59 23.10 8.60
N GLU A 26 4.67 21.81 8.30
CA GLU A 26 4.82 21.33 6.93
C GLU A 26 3.49 20.75 6.44
N SER A 27 3.08 21.20 5.25
CA SER A 27 1.90 20.72 4.54
C SER A 27 2.27 19.57 3.63
N TYR A 28 1.70 18.38 3.86
CA TYR A 28 1.83 17.24 2.94
C TYR A 28 0.46 16.84 2.39
N ARG A 29 0.36 16.63 1.08
CA ARG A 29 -0.82 16.04 0.44
C ARG A 29 -0.78 14.52 0.63
N ALA A 30 -1.92 13.88 0.90
CA ALA A 30 -1.96 12.40 0.94
C ALA A 30 -1.52 11.77 -0.39
N ASN A 31 -1.72 12.50 -1.48
CA ASN A 31 -1.25 12.12 -2.80
C ASN A 31 0.27 12.14 -2.88
N GLU A 32 1.00 13.02 -2.19
CA GLU A 32 2.48 13.00 -2.21
C GLU A 32 3.06 11.78 -1.49
N VAL A 33 2.37 11.23 -0.49
CA VAL A 33 2.81 9.99 0.19
C VAL A 33 2.49 8.77 -0.65
N ILE A 34 1.34 8.77 -1.33
CA ILE A 34 0.96 7.73 -2.28
C ILE A 34 1.83 7.79 -3.53
N GLU A 35 2.11 8.98 -4.06
CA GLU A 35 3.06 9.26 -5.14
C GLU A 35 4.47 8.90 -4.73
N ALA A 36 4.96 9.23 -3.52
CA ALA A 36 6.26 8.75 -3.05
C ALA A 36 6.33 7.23 -2.88
N MET A 37 5.20 6.56 -2.60
CA MET A 37 5.11 5.09 -2.63
C MET A 37 5.01 4.53 -4.07
N MET A 38 4.44 5.29 -5.01
CA MET A 38 4.19 4.90 -6.40
C MET A 38 5.31 5.27 -7.38
N MET A 39 6.08 6.34 -7.13
CA MET A 39 7.23 6.80 -7.90
C MET A 39 8.41 5.82 -7.84
N ASN A 40 8.27 4.74 -7.08
CA ASN A 40 9.25 3.68 -6.92
C ASN A 40 8.88 2.42 -7.71
N VAL A 41 8.00 2.49 -8.72
CA VAL A 41 7.53 1.32 -9.50
C VAL A 41 7.38 1.70 -10.99
N ASP A 42 7.96 0.94 -11.92
CA ASP A 42 7.76 1.08 -13.38
C ASP A 42 6.47 0.45 -13.88
N ASP A 43 6.21 0.67 -15.16
CA ASP A 43 5.11 0.13 -15.94
C ASP A 43 5.01 -1.41 -15.92
N ASP A 44 6.06 -2.12 -15.52
CA ASP A 44 6.07 -3.59 -15.33
C ASP A 44 5.84 -4.03 -13.87
N GLY A 45 5.67 -3.09 -12.95
CA GLY A 45 5.50 -3.38 -11.53
C GLY A 45 6.81 -3.63 -10.78
N ASN A 46 7.96 -3.35 -11.39
CA ASN A 46 9.28 -3.49 -10.80
C ASN A 46 9.75 -2.15 -10.22
N SER A 47 10.50 -2.20 -9.13
CA SER A 47 11.03 -0.99 -8.53
C SER A 47 12.16 -0.42 -9.38
N ILE A 48 11.97 0.75 -9.97
CA ILE A 48 12.87 1.29 -11.00
C ILE A 48 14.31 1.44 -10.49
N LEU A 49 14.54 1.79 -9.21
CA LEU A 49 15.88 2.11 -8.71
C LEU A 49 15.93 2.28 -7.17
N HIS A 50 15.56 1.32 -6.33
CA HIS A 50 15.45 1.66 -4.89
C HIS A 50 15.85 0.52 -3.95
N VAL A 51 16.78 0.81 -3.04
CA VAL A 51 17.34 -0.06 -1.99
C VAL A 51 16.34 -1.11 -1.48
N LYS A 52 16.71 -2.39 -1.62
CA LYS A 52 15.91 -3.54 -1.19
C LYS A 52 15.82 -3.58 0.33
N GLU A 53 16.96 -3.53 1.00
CA GLU A 53 17.06 -3.44 2.45
C GLU A 53 18.41 -2.87 2.90
N PHE A 54 18.46 -2.35 4.12
CA PHE A 54 19.72 -2.04 4.77
C PHE A 54 20.20 -3.27 5.52
N ILE A 55 21.44 -3.69 5.28
CA ILE A 55 22.00 -4.94 5.80
C ILE A 55 23.11 -4.72 6.82
N ASP A 56 23.77 -3.55 6.78
CA ASP A 56 24.88 -3.23 7.67
C ASP A 56 24.98 -1.72 7.94
N HIS A 57 25.78 -1.35 8.93
CA HIS A 57 26.05 0.04 9.29
C HIS A 57 27.49 0.20 9.75
N ARG A 58 28.06 1.38 9.51
CA ARG A 58 29.39 1.75 9.99
C ARG A 58 29.44 3.21 10.41
N THR A 59 30.48 3.53 11.17
CA THR A 59 30.75 4.89 11.62
C THR A 59 32.16 5.31 11.25
N ASP A 60 32.36 6.57 10.87
CA ASP A 60 33.67 7.10 10.46
C ASP A 60 34.52 7.66 11.62
N GLY A 61 34.08 7.45 12.87
CA GLY A 61 34.72 7.97 14.07
C GLY A 61 34.36 9.43 14.41
N THR A 62 33.60 10.13 13.57
CA THR A 62 33.11 11.50 13.84
C THR A 62 31.69 11.53 14.42
N ARG A 63 31.16 10.36 14.81
CA ARG A 63 29.83 10.22 15.41
C ARG A 63 29.77 10.92 16.77
N VAL A 64 28.63 11.54 17.06
CA VAL A 64 28.34 12.08 18.39
C VAL A 64 27.85 10.93 19.27
N HIS A 65 28.53 10.66 20.38
CA HIS A 65 28.07 9.65 21.34
C HIS A 65 26.90 10.20 22.17
N ALA A 66 26.06 9.29 22.67
CA ALA A 66 24.96 9.64 23.56
C ALA A 66 25.42 10.37 24.83
N ASP A 67 26.64 10.08 25.28
CA ASP A 67 27.25 10.67 26.49
C ASP A 67 27.86 12.07 26.23
N ASP A 68 28.11 12.44 24.97
CA ASP A 68 28.88 13.63 24.60
C ASP A 68 28.06 14.93 24.55
N GLY A 69 26.77 14.88 24.91
CA GLY A 69 26.02 16.11 25.22
C GLY A 69 24.53 16.04 24.98
N PHE A 70 23.81 16.87 25.73
CA PHE A 70 22.39 17.15 25.56
C PHE A 70 22.21 18.59 25.11
N VAL A 71 21.32 18.83 24.16
CA VAL A 71 20.88 20.17 23.79
C VAL A 71 19.63 20.50 24.61
N MET A 72 19.55 21.73 25.10
CA MET A 72 18.37 22.22 25.82
C MET A 72 17.35 22.75 24.81
N VAL A 73 16.19 22.09 24.71
CA VAL A 73 15.06 22.55 23.90
C VAL A 73 13.85 22.73 24.80
N LYS A 74 13.34 23.96 24.91
CA LYS A 74 12.16 24.30 25.75
C LYS A 74 12.25 23.73 27.18
N ASN A 75 13.38 23.96 27.85
CA ASN A 75 13.71 23.43 29.20
C ASN A 75 13.78 21.90 29.33
N LYS A 76 13.85 21.14 28.23
CA LYS A 76 14.08 19.69 28.22
C LYS A 76 15.45 19.37 27.63
N LYS A 77 16.18 18.45 28.27
CA LYS A 77 17.40 17.86 27.73
C LYS A 77 17.02 16.87 26.63
N VAL A 78 17.47 17.13 25.40
CA VAL A 78 17.27 16.23 24.26
C VAL A 78 18.62 15.91 23.62
N PRO A 79 18.80 14.70 23.06
CA PRO A 79 19.99 14.39 22.29
C PRO A 79 20.16 15.36 21.11
N PRO A 80 21.40 15.72 20.73
CA PRO A 80 21.67 16.56 19.58
C PRO A 80 21.12 15.90 18.30
N ARG A 81 20.43 16.68 17.47
CA ARG A 81 19.96 16.22 16.16
C ARG A 81 21.16 16.16 15.21
N THR A 82 21.67 14.96 14.98
CA THR A 82 22.80 14.72 14.06
C THR A 82 22.50 13.53 13.16
N THR A 83 23.20 13.43 12.05
CA THR A 83 23.37 12.21 11.24
C THR A 83 24.84 11.98 10.89
N LYS A 84 25.73 12.82 11.46
CA LYS A 84 27.15 12.89 11.11
C LYS A 84 27.86 11.60 11.51
N GLY A 85 28.70 11.11 10.61
CA GLY A 85 29.56 9.98 10.84
C GLY A 85 28.87 8.63 10.85
N TRP A 86 27.67 8.53 10.28
CA TRP A 86 26.92 7.29 10.11
C TRP A 86 26.71 6.98 8.63
N TYR A 87 26.94 5.71 8.28
CA TYR A 87 26.71 5.16 6.96
C TYR A 87 25.94 3.84 7.09
N LEU A 88 25.05 3.58 6.13
CA LEU A 88 24.28 2.35 6.04
C LEU A 88 24.63 1.62 4.74
N CYS A 89 24.79 0.32 4.82
CA CYS A 89 24.98 -0.55 3.67
C CYS A 89 23.61 -0.96 3.14
N ALA A 90 23.28 -0.47 1.95
CA ALA A 90 22.08 -0.79 1.21
C ALA A 90 22.34 -1.97 0.28
N GLN A 91 21.52 -3.01 0.36
CA GLN A 91 21.44 -4.04 -0.68
C GLN A 91 20.53 -3.55 -1.80
N ILE A 92 21.01 -3.62 -3.03
CA ILE A 92 20.30 -3.26 -4.27
C ILE A 92 19.83 -4.57 -4.95
N HIS A 93 19.07 -4.44 -6.03
CA HIS A 93 18.71 -5.58 -6.86
C HIS A 93 19.97 -6.25 -7.45
N GLY A 94 20.03 -7.59 -7.45
CA GLY A 94 21.19 -8.33 -7.97
C GLY A 94 22.32 -8.60 -6.96
N ASP A 95 22.04 -8.51 -5.66
CA ASP A 95 22.99 -8.74 -4.55
C ASP A 95 24.15 -7.73 -4.45
N GLU A 96 24.14 -6.68 -5.27
CA GLU A 96 25.05 -5.56 -5.13
C GLU A 96 24.76 -4.75 -3.85
N THR A 97 25.81 -4.20 -3.25
CA THR A 97 25.72 -3.44 -2.00
C THR A 97 26.42 -2.09 -2.11
N GLU A 98 25.79 -1.04 -1.62
CA GLU A 98 26.34 0.32 -1.62
C GLU A 98 26.29 0.95 -0.22
N TRP A 99 27.32 1.71 0.14
CA TRP A 99 27.35 2.48 1.38
C TRP A 99 26.78 3.88 1.16
N ILE A 100 25.68 4.19 1.82
CA ILE A 100 24.97 5.47 1.74
C ILE A 100 25.13 6.20 3.07
N ASP A 101 25.35 7.51 3.04
CA ASP A 101 25.37 8.31 4.26
C ASP A 101 23.98 8.36 4.92
N LEU A 102 23.95 8.43 6.24
CA LEU A 102 22.69 8.38 6.98
C LEU A 102 21.77 9.57 6.66
N LYS A 103 22.32 10.72 6.28
CA LYS A 103 21.50 11.89 5.91
C LYS A 103 20.70 11.57 4.64
N THR A 104 21.36 11.13 3.58
CA THR A 104 20.74 10.72 2.32
C THR A 104 19.79 9.54 2.53
N ALA A 105 20.21 8.52 3.28
CA ALA A 105 19.37 7.35 3.54
C ALA A 105 18.10 7.70 4.32
N LYS A 106 18.18 8.63 5.29
CA LYS A 106 17.02 9.13 6.04
C LYS A 106 16.06 9.91 5.14
N GLU A 107 16.58 10.74 4.25
CA GLU A 107 15.75 11.57 3.35
C GLU A 107 15.06 10.71 2.29
N ALA A 108 15.78 9.77 1.68
CA ALA A 108 15.24 8.91 0.63
C ALA A 108 14.41 7.72 1.16
N TYR A 109 14.85 7.09 2.26
CA TYR A 109 14.29 5.83 2.76
C TYR A 109 13.95 5.84 4.26
N PRO A 110 13.23 6.86 4.77
CA PRO A 110 13.04 7.07 6.21
C PRO A 110 12.42 5.86 6.93
N ILE A 111 11.48 5.16 6.28
CA ILE A 111 10.81 3.99 6.88
C ILE A 111 11.73 2.77 6.95
N GLN A 112 12.50 2.51 5.89
CA GLN A 112 13.42 1.37 5.86
C GLN A 112 14.55 1.55 6.88
N VAL A 113 15.14 2.74 6.91
CA VAL A 113 16.17 3.09 7.92
C VAL A 113 15.62 2.98 9.34
N ALA A 114 14.41 3.49 9.59
CA ALA A 114 13.79 3.40 10.91
C ALA A 114 13.59 1.95 11.37
N LYS A 115 13.16 1.05 10.47
CA LYS A 115 13.03 -0.38 10.78
C LYS A 115 14.39 -1.02 11.08
N TYR A 116 15.38 -0.73 10.24
CA TYR A 116 16.75 -1.21 10.41
C TYR A 116 17.34 -0.77 11.76
N ALA A 117 17.16 0.50 12.12
CA ALA A 117 17.65 1.05 13.39
C ALA A 117 17.01 0.37 14.61
N VAL A 118 15.72 0.02 14.54
CA VAL A 118 15.05 -0.75 15.60
C VAL A 118 15.62 -2.16 15.70
N ALA A 119 15.76 -2.86 14.56
CA ALA A 119 16.28 -4.22 14.52
C ALA A 119 17.69 -4.33 15.09
N ASN A 120 18.53 -3.32 14.82
CA ASN A 120 19.93 -3.27 15.24
C ASN A 120 20.17 -2.49 16.54
N LYS A 121 19.11 -2.14 17.29
CA LYS A 121 19.19 -1.43 18.59
C LYS A 121 19.92 -0.07 18.52
N LEU A 122 19.84 0.61 17.38
CA LEU A 122 20.46 1.92 17.15
C LEU A 122 19.56 3.10 17.56
N VAL A 123 18.33 2.83 17.99
CA VAL A 123 17.32 3.87 18.27
C VAL A 123 17.76 4.84 19.38
N SER A 124 18.53 4.38 20.36
CA SER A 124 19.03 5.22 21.46
C SER A 124 20.13 6.19 21.04
N GLU A 125 20.78 5.96 19.90
CA GLU A 125 21.86 6.81 19.42
C GLU A 125 21.33 8.20 19.03
N PRO A 126 22.10 9.28 19.25
CA PRO A 126 21.72 10.64 18.87
C PRO A 126 21.35 10.77 17.39
N ALA A 127 21.91 9.92 16.54
CA ALA A 127 21.65 9.93 15.11
C ALA A 127 20.24 9.47 14.71
N PHE A 128 19.58 8.68 15.55
CA PHE A 128 18.30 8.03 15.25
C PHE A 128 17.16 8.46 16.20
N SER A 129 17.48 8.69 17.47
CA SER A 129 16.53 8.90 18.58
C SER A 129 15.47 9.98 18.32
N TRP A 130 15.83 11.07 17.65
CA TRP A 130 14.94 12.22 17.47
C TRP A 130 13.90 12.06 16.35
N TRP A 131 14.07 11.09 15.44
CA TRP A 131 13.19 10.95 14.28
C TRP A 131 12.66 9.53 14.05
N VAL A 132 13.42 8.47 14.41
CA VAL A 132 13.00 7.08 14.18
C VAL A 132 11.66 6.75 14.87
N PRO A 133 11.45 7.05 16.17
CA PRO A 133 10.16 6.76 16.83
C PRO A 133 8.99 7.50 16.16
N TYR A 134 9.23 8.73 15.71
CA TYR A 134 8.22 9.55 15.05
C TYR A 134 7.84 8.98 13.68
N THR A 135 8.81 8.61 12.86
CA THR A 135 8.60 8.00 11.54
C THR A 135 7.76 6.73 11.63
N LEU A 136 8.06 5.84 12.59
CA LEU A 136 7.31 4.60 12.77
C LEU A 136 5.87 4.87 13.23
N LYS A 137 5.67 5.80 14.17
CA LYS A 137 4.33 6.20 14.62
C LYS A 137 3.51 6.82 13.49
N LYS A 138 4.14 7.66 12.64
CA LYS A 138 3.49 8.27 11.46
C LYS A 138 3.08 7.18 10.46
N ARG A 139 3.97 6.24 10.15
CA ARG A 139 3.66 5.07 9.31
C ARG A 139 2.46 4.29 9.83
N ASP A 140 2.44 3.95 11.11
CA ASP A 140 1.36 3.14 11.70
C ASP A 140 0.02 3.88 11.68
N ARG A 141 0.03 5.20 11.91
CA ARG A 141 -1.16 6.05 11.80
C ARG A 141 -1.70 6.06 10.36
N ILE A 142 -0.82 6.22 9.36
CA ILE A 142 -1.19 6.16 7.95
C ILE A 142 -1.76 4.79 7.60
N LEU A 143 -1.09 3.70 7.99
CA LEU A 143 -1.57 2.33 7.76
C LEU A 143 -2.95 2.11 8.39
N LYS A 144 -3.18 2.61 9.61
CA LYS A 144 -4.50 2.53 10.26
C LYS A 144 -5.57 3.31 9.51
N ALA A 145 -5.24 4.51 9.01
CA ALA A 145 -6.14 5.32 8.21
C ALA A 145 -6.46 4.66 6.86
N VAL A 146 -5.45 4.11 6.18
CA VAL A 146 -5.60 3.36 4.92
C VAL A 146 -6.45 2.11 5.14
N LYS A 147 -6.18 1.30 6.18
CA LYS A 147 -6.99 0.14 6.51
C LYS A 147 -8.44 0.53 6.81
N ARG A 148 -8.66 1.60 7.57
CA ARG A 148 -10.01 2.13 7.82
C ARG A 148 -10.68 2.53 6.51
N ARG A 149 -10.01 3.29 5.65
CA ARG A 149 -10.54 3.72 4.34
C ARG A 149 -10.83 2.51 3.45
N ALA A 150 -9.97 1.50 3.40
CA ALA A 150 -10.20 0.25 2.67
C ALA A 150 -11.39 -0.55 3.23
N LEU A 151 -11.56 -0.57 4.56
CA LEU A 151 -12.72 -1.18 5.22
C LEU A 151 -14.02 -0.40 4.99
N THR A 152 -13.95 0.91 4.78
CA THR A 152 -15.11 1.77 4.45
C THR A 152 -15.44 1.72 2.95
N ARG A 153 -14.44 1.58 2.09
CA ARG A 153 -14.57 1.40 0.63
C ARG A 153 -14.62 -0.09 0.23
N LYS A 154 -15.48 -0.89 0.88
CA LYS A 154 -15.66 -2.32 0.50
C LYS A 154 -16.15 -2.50 -0.93
N THR A 155 -16.69 -1.45 -1.54
CA THR A 155 -17.27 -1.42 -2.88
C THR A 155 -16.35 -0.80 -3.91
N GLU A 156 -15.08 -0.50 -3.60
CA GLU A 156 -14.15 0.12 -4.55
C GLU A 156 -12.73 -0.42 -4.42
N LYS A 157 -12.07 -0.69 -5.55
CA LYS A 157 -10.66 -1.09 -5.63
C LYS A 157 -9.95 -0.18 -6.64
N PHE A 158 -8.83 0.45 -6.25
CA PHE A 158 -8.11 1.45 -7.06
C PHE A 158 -8.97 2.64 -7.55
N GLY A 159 -9.98 3.03 -6.76
CA GLY A 159 -10.92 4.11 -7.14
C GLY A 159 -11.96 3.70 -8.19
N LEU A 160 -12.04 2.42 -8.51
CA LEU A 160 -13.07 1.85 -9.38
C LEU A 160 -14.08 1.08 -8.55
N GLU A 161 -15.36 1.28 -8.83
CA GLU A 161 -16.42 0.52 -8.18
C GLU A 161 -16.26 -0.97 -8.48
N LEU A 162 -16.18 -1.76 -7.42
CA LEU A 162 -16.12 -3.20 -7.43
C LEU A 162 -17.54 -3.75 -7.21
N PRO A 163 -18.13 -4.41 -8.22
CA PRO A 163 -19.45 -5.00 -8.06
C PRO A 163 -19.45 -6.04 -6.93
N GLY A 164 -20.57 -6.13 -6.21
CA GLY A 164 -20.75 -7.16 -5.18
C GLY A 164 -20.67 -8.58 -5.75
N THR A 165 -20.69 -9.60 -4.90
CA THR A 165 -20.64 -10.99 -5.37
C THR A 165 -22.01 -11.52 -5.83
N GLY A 166 -21.99 -12.46 -6.77
CA GLY A 166 -23.17 -13.20 -7.23
C GLY A 166 -24.06 -12.43 -8.23
N PRO A 167 -25.33 -12.85 -8.43
CA PRO A 167 -26.19 -12.35 -9.50
C PRO A 167 -26.53 -10.85 -9.41
N LYS A 168 -26.58 -10.30 -8.19
CA LYS A 168 -26.76 -8.84 -7.97
C LYS A 168 -25.51 -8.06 -8.41
N GLY A 169 -24.33 -8.65 -8.19
CA GLY A 169 -23.05 -8.14 -8.65
C GLY A 169 -22.95 -8.04 -10.17
N VAL A 170 -23.33 -9.10 -10.87
CA VAL A 170 -23.33 -9.14 -12.34
C VAL A 170 -24.20 -8.02 -12.92
N ARG A 171 -25.42 -7.82 -12.39
CA ARG A 171 -26.27 -6.69 -12.80
C ARG A 171 -25.60 -5.34 -12.59
N ARG A 172 -25.03 -5.12 -11.40
CA ARG A 172 -24.32 -3.88 -11.10
C ARG A 172 -23.11 -3.65 -12.00
N ALA A 173 -22.40 -4.71 -12.38
CA ALA A 173 -21.25 -4.64 -13.27
C ALA A 173 -21.64 -4.07 -14.65
N TYR A 174 -22.76 -4.52 -15.22
CA TYR A 174 -23.30 -3.97 -16.47
C TYR A 174 -23.83 -2.54 -16.31
N GLU A 175 -24.41 -2.18 -15.16
CA GLU A 175 -24.81 -0.79 -14.88
C GLU A 175 -23.60 0.16 -14.82
N ILE A 176 -22.50 -0.26 -14.19
CA ILE A 176 -21.26 0.53 -14.13
C ILE A 176 -20.71 0.77 -15.54
N ASP A 177 -20.67 -0.29 -16.35
CA ASP A 177 -20.26 -0.22 -17.75
C ASP A 177 -21.15 0.76 -18.53
N ALA A 178 -22.48 0.67 -18.39
CA ALA A 178 -23.43 1.59 -19.02
C ALA A 178 -23.25 3.05 -18.57
N ASN A 179 -23.08 3.28 -17.27
CA ASN A 179 -22.90 4.63 -16.70
C ASN A 179 -21.59 5.28 -17.11
N THR A 180 -20.54 4.49 -17.34
CA THR A 180 -19.21 4.96 -17.74
C THR A 180 -19.01 4.99 -19.25
N GLY A 181 -19.96 4.45 -20.02
CA GLY A 181 -19.82 4.25 -21.47
C GLY A 181 -18.69 3.28 -21.84
N SER A 182 -18.37 2.34 -20.94
CA SER A 182 -17.31 1.33 -21.12
C SER A 182 -17.88 -0.08 -21.08
N ASN A 183 -17.11 -1.09 -21.51
CA ASN A 183 -17.52 -2.50 -21.49
C ASN A 183 -16.52 -3.37 -20.71
N HIS A 184 -15.79 -2.80 -19.74
CA HIS A 184 -14.69 -3.49 -19.09
C HIS A 184 -15.15 -4.66 -18.23
N TRP A 185 -16.24 -4.48 -17.49
CA TRP A 185 -16.79 -5.57 -16.66
C TRP A 185 -17.49 -6.63 -17.50
N GLY A 186 -18.25 -6.23 -18.53
CA GLY A 186 -18.90 -7.13 -19.48
C GLY A 186 -17.88 -8.03 -20.19
N ASN A 187 -16.79 -7.46 -20.70
CA ASN A 187 -15.71 -8.21 -21.33
C ASN A 187 -15.04 -9.19 -20.35
N ALA A 188 -14.86 -8.79 -19.08
CA ALA A 188 -14.29 -9.66 -18.06
C ALA A 188 -15.19 -10.86 -17.74
N ILE A 189 -16.51 -10.64 -17.65
CA ILE A 189 -17.51 -11.69 -17.45
C ILE A 189 -17.52 -12.64 -18.65
N GLU A 190 -17.58 -12.12 -19.86
CA GLU A 190 -17.63 -12.92 -21.08
C GLU A 190 -16.41 -13.84 -21.22
N LYS A 191 -15.22 -13.32 -20.87
CA LYS A 191 -13.97 -14.11 -20.89
C LYS A 191 -14.01 -15.28 -19.91
N GLU A 192 -14.55 -15.06 -18.72
CA GLU A 192 -14.70 -16.11 -17.71
C GLU A 192 -15.74 -17.14 -18.15
N VAL A 193 -16.89 -16.69 -18.64
CA VAL A 193 -17.96 -17.56 -19.16
C VAL A 193 -17.44 -18.47 -20.28
N LYS A 194 -16.67 -17.93 -21.24
CA LYS A 194 -16.03 -18.73 -22.31
C LYS A 194 -15.09 -19.81 -21.78
N THR A 195 -14.46 -19.57 -20.64
CA THR A 195 -13.52 -20.51 -20.01
C THR A 195 -14.25 -21.60 -19.24
N VAL A 196 -15.35 -21.26 -18.55
CA VAL A 196 -16.08 -22.18 -17.67
C VAL A 196 -17.13 -23.00 -18.42
N LEU A 197 -17.80 -22.43 -19.44
CA LEU A 197 -18.87 -23.09 -20.19
C LEU A 197 -18.50 -24.49 -20.74
N PRO A 198 -17.30 -24.74 -21.30
CA PRO A 198 -16.94 -26.06 -21.81
C PRO A 198 -16.93 -27.17 -20.75
N ALA A 199 -16.77 -26.80 -19.47
CA ALA A 199 -16.75 -27.73 -18.34
C ALA A 199 -18.14 -27.96 -17.73
N LEU A 200 -19.16 -27.21 -18.15
CA LEU A 200 -20.51 -27.31 -17.61
C LEU A 200 -21.43 -28.04 -18.58
N ARG A 201 -22.25 -28.95 -18.04
CA ARG A 201 -23.41 -29.48 -18.78
C ARG A 201 -24.65 -28.69 -18.38
N ILE A 202 -25.21 -27.97 -19.34
CA ILE A 202 -26.45 -27.22 -19.16
C ILE A 202 -27.61 -28.22 -19.26
N LEU A 203 -28.35 -28.40 -18.17
CA LEU A 203 -29.57 -29.21 -18.14
C LEU A 203 -30.75 -28.38 -18.63
N GLY A 204 -31.72 -29.03 -19.26
CA GLY A 204 -32.99 -28.39 -19.61
C GLY A 204 -33.81 -28.00 -18.37
N PRO A 205 -34.81 -27.10 -18.49
CA PRO A 205 -35.61 -26.62 -17.37
C PRO A 205 -36.28 -27.73 -16.55
N ASP A 206 -36.65 -28.83 -17.22
CA ASP A 206 -37.38 -29.96 -16.65
C ASP A 206 -36.54 -31.26 -16.61
N GLU A 207 -35.23 -31.17 -16.87
CA GLU A 207 -34.35 -32.34 -16.86
C GLU A 207 -33.91 -32.67 -15.41
N PRO A 208 -34.13 -33.91 -14.94
CA PRO A 208 -33.80 -34.27 -13.57
C PRO A 208 -32.28 -34.26 -13.34
N VAL A 209 -31.87 -33.87 -12.14
CA VAL A 209 -30.46 -33.96 -11.72
C VAL A 209 -30.03 -35.43 -11.81
N PRO A 210 -28.91 -35.73 -12.52
CA PRO A 210 -28.47 -37.11 -12.69
C PRO A 210 -28.13 -37.76 -11.34
N PRO A 211 -28.34 -39.09 -11.20
CA PRO A 211 -27.98 -39.81 -9.99
C PRO A 211 -26.49 -39.63 -9.64
N GLY A 212 -26.19 -39.31 -8.38
CA GLY A 212 -24.81 -39.12 -7.89
C GLY A 212 -24.28 -37.68 -7.95
N TYR A 213 -25.10 -36.70 -8.36
CA TYR A 213 -24.73 -35.28 -8.37
C TYR A 213 -25.49 -34.49 -7.30
N THR A 214 -24.81 -33.54 -6.65
CA THR A 214 -25.41 -32.58 -5.70
C THR A 214 -25.52 -31.22 -6.37
N CYS A 215 -26.66 -30.55 -6.21
CA CYS A 215 -26.84 -29.19 -6.72
C CYS A 215 -25.97 -28.21 -5.95
N ILE A 216 -25.19 -27.40 -6.66
CA ILE A 216 -24.35 -26.34 -6.09
C ILE A 216 -24.62 -25.05 -6.85
N ASP A 217 -24.86 -23.97 -6.12
CA ASP A 217 -25.01 -22.64 -6.68
C ASP A 217 -23.64 -22.08 -7.12
N LEU A 218 -23.63 -21.44 -8.29
CA LEU A 218 -22.48 -20.67 -8.77
C LEU A 218 -22.60 -19.20 -8.35
N MET A 219 -21.47 -18.59 -8.02
CA MET A 219 -21.37 -17.17 -7.73
C MET A 219 -20.25 -16.51 -8.55
N THR A 220 -20.48 -15.26 -8.95
CA THR A 220 -19.45 -14.44 -9.61
C THR A 220 -18.72 -13.57 -8.60
N VAL A 221 -17.40 -13.60 -8.62
CA VAL A 221 -16.52 -12.76 -7.81
C VAL A 221 -15.77 -11.81 -8.74
N PHE A 222 -15.70 -10.54 -8.36
CA PHE A 222 -15.04 -9.49 -9.14
C PHE A 222 -13.74 -9.07 -8.49
N ASP A 223 -12.77 -8.69 -9.32
CA ASP A 223 -11.50 -8.14 -8.88
C ASP A 223 -10.99 -7.10 -9.89
N VAL A 224 -10.11 -6.21 -9.42
CA VAL A 224 -9.38 -5.26 -10.26
C VAL A 224 -7.88 -5.48 -10.03
N LYS A 225 -7.12 -5.64 -11.10
CA LYS A 225 -5.66 -5.75 -11.05
C LYS A 225 -5.00 -4.37 -10.88
N MET A 226 -3.70 -4.35 -10.58
CA MET A 226 -2.93 -3.09 -10.41
C MET A 226 -2.91 -2.25 -11.70
N ASP A 227 -2.87 -2.89 -12.87
CA ASP A 227 -2.99 -2.29 -14.21
C ASP A 227 -4.42 -1.80 -14.55
N LEU A 228 -5.32 -1.77 -13.56
CA LEU A 228 -6.75 -1.45 -13.69
C LEU A 228 -7.56 -2.43 -14.55
N THR A 229 -7.00 -3.57 -14.94
CA THR A 229 -7.75 -4.60 -15.67
C THR A 229 -8.82 -5.21 -14.77
N ARG A 230 -10.06 -5.27 -15.28
CA ARG A 230 -11.21 -5.90 -14.61
C ARG A 230 -11.14 -7.41 -14.76
N LYS A 231 -11.49 -8.13 -13.70
CA LYS A 231 -11.50 -9.59 -13.66
C LYS A 231 -12.80 -10.07 -13.03
N ALA A 232 -13.41 -11.08 -13.64
CA ALA A 232 -14.53 -11.82 -13.08
C ALA A 232 -14.13 -13.29 -12.93
N ARG A 233 -14.64 -13.95 -11.89
CA ARG A 233 -14.46 -15.39 -11.65
C ARG A 233 -15.79 -16.04 -11.30
N ILE A 234 -16.11 -17.15 -11.93
CA ILE A 234 -17.30 -17.94 -11.60
C ILE A 234 -16.86 -19.11 -10.74
N CYS A 235 -17.35 -19.17 -9.51
CA CYS A 235 -16.94 -20.15 -8.52
C CYS A 235 -18.16 -20.85 -7.93
N ALA A 236 -18.00 -22.11 -7.53
CA ALA A 236 -18.96 -22.81 -6.69
C ALA A 236 -19.04 -22.16 -5.31
N ARG A 237 -20.23 -22.14 -4.71
CA ARG A 237 -20.42 -21.73 -3.32
C ARG A 237 -19.78 -22.75 -2.38
N GLY A 238 -18.68 -22.34 -1.74
CA GLY A 238 -17.89 -23.21 -0.86
C GLY A 238 -18.65 -23.74 0.37
N ASP A 239 -19.73 -23.07 0.78
CA ASP A 239 -20.61 -23.55 1.86
C ASP A 239 -21.52 -24.72 1.44
N GLN A 240 -21.57 -25.04 0.15
CA GLN A 240 -22.37 -26.14 -0.42
C GLN A 240 -21.50 -27.31 -0.93
N THR A 241 -20.18 -27.25 -0.72
CA THR A 241 -19.22 -28.25 -1.21
C THR A 241 -18.76 -29.26 -0.16
N CYS A 242 -19.42 -29.34 0.99
CA CYS A 242 -19.10 -30.26 2.10
C CYS A 242 -20.21 -31.28 2.38
#